data_AF-A0A077MC50-F1
#
_entry.id   AF-A0A077MC50-F1
#
_cell.length_a   1.000
_cell.length_b   1.000
_cell.length_c   1.000
_cell.angle_alpha   90.00
_cell.angle_beta   90.00
_cell.angle_gamma   90.00
#
_symmetry.space_group_name_H-M   'P 1'
#
loop_
_entity.id
_entity.type
_entity.pdbx_description
1 polymer ?
#
loop_
_entity_poly.entity_id
_entity_poly.type
_entity_poly.pdbx_seq_one_letter_code
_entity_poly.pdbx_strand_id
1 'polypeptide(L)' 'MFNDRLIAAAQPILNGDDSMVAAAALEAVLLDDYPDDDRFEDLLETLAAYRPGEGVPYLSYAELLQATRDALVLLV' A
#
# COMPACT_ATOMS: atom_id res chain seq x y z
N MET A 1 10.64 -13.55 5.60
CA MET A 1 10.54 -13.88 4.15
C MET A 1 9.37 -13.16 3.48
N PHE A 2 8.12 -13.30 3.97
CA PHE A 2 7.00 -12.48 3.48
C PHE A 2 7.05 -11.02 3.94
N ASN A 3 7.39 -10.78 5.22
CA ASN A 3 7.55 -9.41 5.74
C ASN A 3 8.63 -8.63 4.98
N ASP A 4 9.73 -9.27 4.58
CA ASP A 4 10.81 -8.62 3.84
C ASP A 4 10.36 -8.17 2.44
N ARG A 5 9.54 -8.98 1.76
CA ARG A 5 8.95 -8.62 0.45
C ARG A 5 7.97 -7.47 0.59
N LEU A 6 7.12 -7.50 1.61
CA LEU A 6 6.17 -6.43 1.89
C LEU A 6 6.89 -5.10 2.18
N ILE A 7 7.90 -5.12 3.04
CA ILE A 7 8.72 -3.93 3.36
C ILE A 7 9.42 -3.42 2.10
N ALA A 8 10.01 -4.30 1.29
CA ALA A 8 10.68 -3.91 0.05
C ALA A 8 9.72 -3.27 -0.96
N ALA A 9 8.49 -3.77 -1.06
CA ALA A 9 7.46 -3.22 -1.94
C ALA A 9 6.86 -1.90 -1.42
N ALA A 10 6.80 -1.71 -0.10
CA ALA A 10 6.36 -0.46 0.52
C ALA A 10 7.43 0.65 0.45
N GLN A 11 8.72 0.29 0.35
CA GLN A 11 9.83 1.23 0.43
C GLN A 11 9.79 2.38 -0.60
N PRO A 12 9.42 2.18 -1.88
CA PRO A 12 9.28 3.28 -2.84
C PRO A 12 8.27 4.33 -2.38
N ILE A 13 7.09 3.89 -1.93
CA ILE A 13 6.03 4.76 -1.39
C ILE A 13 6.58 5.51 -0.17
N LEU A 14 7.25 4.82 0.76
CA LEU A 14 7.86 5.48 1.92
C LEU A 14 8.92 6.52 1.56
N ASN A 15 9.55 6.40 0.38
CA ASN A 15 10.58 7.30 -0.12
C ASN A 15 10.03 8.46 -0.98
N GLY A 16 8.71 8.57 -1.17
CA GLY A 16 8.12 9.65 -1.96
C GLY A 16 7.66 9.26 -3.37
N ASP A 17 7.71 7.98 -3.74
CA ASP A 17 7.21 7.53 -5.04
C ASP A 17 5.67 7.49 -5.02
N ASP A 18 5.05 8.49 -5.63
CA ASP A 18 3.59 8.63 -5.76
C ASP A 18 3.05 7.96 -7.04
N SER A 19 3.85 7.17 -7.74
CA SER A 19 3.42 6.53 -8.98
C SER A 19 2.43 5.39 -8.74
N MET A 20 1.54 5.20 -9.73
CA MET A 20 0.69 4.01 -9.80
C MET A 20 1.49 2.70 -9.88
N VAL A 21 2.75 2.75 -10.35
CA VAL A 21 3.62 1.58 -10.44
C VAL A 21 4.05 1.12 -9.05
N ALA A 22 4.43 2.06 -8.18
CA ALA A 22 4.78 1.75 -6.79
C ALA A 22 3.57 1.18 -6.02
N ALA A 23 2.39 1.79 -6.18
CA ALA A 23 1.15 1.29 -5.60
C ALA A 23 0.81 -0.13 -6.06
N ALA A 24 0.82 -0.39 -7.38
CA ALA A 24 0.52 -1.71 -7.93
C ALA A 24 1.52 -2.79 -7.50
N ALA A 25 2.80 -2.44 -7.32
CA ALA A 25 3.81 -3.37 -6.84
C ALA A 25 3.56 -3.78 -5.38
N LEU A 26 3.13 -2.84 -4.53
CA LEU A 26 2.73 -3.14 -3.16
C LEU A 26 1.46 -4.00 -3.10
N GLU A 27 0.43 -3.65 -3.89
CA GLU A 27 -0.83 -4.41 -3.99
C GLU A 27 -0.58 -5.86 -4.40
N ALA A 28 0.27 -6.10 -5.41
CA ALA A 28 0.60 -7.44 -5.86
C ALA A 28 1.21 -8.30 -4.74
N VAL A 29 2.08 -7.73 -3.91
CA VAL A 29 2.70 -8.45 -2.79
C VAL A 29 1.68 -8.76 -1.71
N LEU A 30 0.75 -7.85 -1.42
CA LEU A 30 -0.34 -8.11 -0.47
C LEU A 30 -1.24 -9.25 -0.95
N LEU A 31 -1.63 -9.24 -2.23
CA LEU A 31 -2.48 -10.29 -2.79
C LEU A 31 -1.77 -11.65 -2.89
N ASP A 32 -0.47 -11.67 -3.18
CA ASP A 32 0.31 -12.91 -3.29
C ASP A 32 0.59 -13.54 -1.92
N ASP A 33 1.05 -12.72 -0.96
CA ASP A 33 1.60 -13.21 0.30
C ASP A 33 0.59 -13.13 1.47
N TYR A 34 -0.48 -12.34 1.34
CA TYR A 34 -1.50 -12.09 2.37
C TYR A 34 -2.95 -12.01 1.81
N PRO A 35 -3.42 -12.97 1.00
CA PRO A 35 -4.67 -12.88 0.25
C PRO A 35 -5.96 -12.74 1.08
N ASP A 36 -5.94 -13.18 2.35
CA ASP A 36 -7.10 -13.19 3.26
C ASP A 36 -6.73 -12.66 4.65
N ASP A 37 -5.74 -11.77 4.73
CA ASP A 37 -5.29 -11.21 6.00
C ASP A 37 -5.98 -9.87 6.27
N ASP A 38 -7.01 -9.91 7.12
CA ASP A 38 -7.83 -8.75 7.52
C ASP A 38 -7.00 -7.56 8.00
N ARG A 39 -5.76 -7.78 8.48
CA ARG A 39 -4.85 -6.69 8.88
C ARG A 39 -4.50 -5.74 7.74
N PHE A 40 -4.59 -6.19 6.49
CA PHE A 40 -4.24 -5.40 5.32
C PHE A 40 -5.45 -4.97 4.48
N GLU A 41 -6.68 -5.24 4.93
CA GLU A 41 -7.91 -4.88 4.21
C GLU A 41 -7.97 -3.37 3.93
N ASP A 42 -7.77 -2.52 4.94
CA ASP A 42 -7.76 -1.05 4.80
C ASP A 42 -6.70 -0.55 3.79
N LEU A 43 -5.53 -1.21 3.75
CA LEU A 43 -4.47 -0.87 2.81
C LEU A 43 -4.83 -1.30 1.38
N LEU A 44 -5.43 -2.47 1.21
CA LEU A 44 -5.91 -2.94 -0.09
C LEU A 44 -7.04 -2.05 -0.63
N GLU A 45 -8.00 -1.65 0.21
CA GLU A 45 -9.03 -0.68 -0.16
C GLU A 45 -8.40 0.66 -0.58
N THR A 46 -7.40 1.11 0.16
CA THR A 46 -6.68 2.35 -0.14
C THR A 46 -5.97 2.27 -1.50
N LEU A 47 -5.28 1.16 -1.77
CA LEU A 47 -4.60 0.91 -3.05
C LEU A 47 -5.58 0.85 -4.22
N ALA A 48 -6.73 0.19 -4.04
CA ALA A 48 -7.77 0.12 -5.06
C ALA A 48 -8.34 1.52 -5.40
N ALA A 49 -8.49 2.38 -4.40
CA ALA A 49 -8.99 3.75 -4.54
C ALA A 49 -7.92 4.80 -4.89
N TYR A 50 -6.65 4.42 -4.95
CA TYR A 50 -5.54 5.35 -5.19
C TYR A 50 -5.51 5.85 -6.64
N ARG A 51 -5.73 7.15 -6.87
CA ARG A 51 -5.53 7.82 -8.17
C ARG A 51 -4.91 9.20 -7.94
N PRO A 52 -3.58 9.34 -8.05
CA PRO A 52 -2.91 10.60 -7.74
C PRO A 52 -3.38 11.71 -8.70
N GLY A 53 -3.86 12.81 -8.11
CA GLY A 53 -4.28 14.01 -8.86
C GLY A 53 -5.72 14.00 -9.40
N GLU A 54 -6.48 12.91 -9.26
CA GLU A 54 -7.89 12.88 -9.71
C GLU A 54 -8.87 13.49 -8.70
N GLY A 55 -8.46 13.63 -7.43
CA GLY A 55 -9.32 14.17 -6.36
C GLY A 55 -10.47 13.23 -6.00
N VAL A 56 -11.45 13.74 -5.23
CA VAL A 56 -12.60 12.96 -4.75
C VAL A 56 -13.35 12.33 -5.95
N PRO A 57 -13.66 11.03 -5.94
CA PRO A 57 -13.70 10.10 -4.79
C PRO A 57 -12.41 9.29 -4.55
N TYR A 58 -11.32 9.62 -5.24
CA TYR A 58 -10.07 8.87 -5.16
C TYR A 58 -9.17 9.40 -4.05
N LEU A 59 -8.28 8.50 -3.61
CA LEU A 59 -7.32 8.79 -2.57
C LEU A 59 -6.04 9.37 -3.14
N SER A 60 -5.46 10.27 -2.36
CA SER A 60 -4.22 10.96 -2.59
C SER A 60 -3.01 10.18 -2.07
N TYR A 61 -1.82 10.64 -2.44
CA TYR A 61 -0.56 10.04 -1.98
C TYR A 61 -0.40 10.11 -0.46
N ALA A 62 -0.90 11.17 0.19
CA ALA A 62 -0.82 11.30 1.63
C ALA A 62 -1.63 10.20 2.35
N GLU A 63 -2.79 9.84 1.81
CA GLU A 63 -3.64 8.77 2.34
C GLU A 63 -2.99 7.40 2.11
N LEU A 64 -2.45 7.15 0.92
CA LEU A 64 -1.70 5.93 0.62
C LEU A 64 -0.48 5.77 1.53
N LEU A 65 0.30 6.84 1.73
CA LEU A 65 1.48 6.84 2.59
C LEU A 65 1.12 6.53 4.05
N GLN A 66 -0.02 7.07 4.52
CA GLN A 66 -0.48 6.81 5.88
C GLN A 66 -0.92 5.35 6.05
N ALA A 67 -1.78 4.84 5.17
CA ALA A 67 -2.21 3.44 5.20
C ALA A 67 -1.02 2.46 5.11
N THR A 68 -0.02 2.78 4.30
CA THR A 68 1.22 1.98 4.18
C THR A 68 1.97 1.92 5.51
N ARG A 69 2.09 3.05 6.24
CA ARG A 69 2.76 3.08 7.55
C ARG A 69 1.98 2.30 8.59
N ASP A 70 0.66 2.45 8.62
CA ASP A 70 -0.20 1.78 9.59
C ASP A 70 -0.14 0.26 9.40
N ALA A 71 -0.17 -0.22 8.16
CA ALA A 71 0.01 -1.64 7.84
C ALA A 71 1.36 -2.20 8.30
N LEU A 72 2.45 -1.45 8.16
CA LEU A 72 3.78 -1.90 8.60
C LEU A 72 3.92 -1.98 10.13
N VAL A 73 3.12 -1.22 10.89
CA VAL A 73 3.07 -1.34 12.36
C VAL A 73 2.45 -2.67 12.78
N LEU A 74 1.52 -3.22 11.99
CA LEU A 74 0.85 -4.51 12.26
C LEU A 74 1.77 -5.74 12.07
N LEU A 75 3.00 -5.53 11.60
CA LEU A 75 4.02 -6.57 11.44
C LEU A 75 4.84 -6.83 12.73
N VAL A 76 4.70 -5.97 13.75
CA VAL A 76 5.39 -6.06 15.05
C VAL A 76 4.57 -6.87 16.04
#